data_AF-A0A848ZKV6-F1
#
_entry.id   AF-A0A848ZKV6-F1
#
_cell.length_a   1.000
_cell.length_b   1.000
_cell.length_c   1.000
_cell.angle_alpha   90.00
_cell.angle_beta   90.00
_cell.angle_gamma   90.00
#
_symmetry.space_group_name_H-M   'P 1'
#
loop_
_entity.id
_entity.type
_entity.pdbx_description
1 polymer ?
#
loop_
_entity_poly.entity_id
_entity_poly.type
_entity_poly.pdbx_seq_one_letter_code
_entity_poly.pdbx_strand_id
1 'polypeptide(L)'
;MDLTKQINEQLQKAPADQALEVKASDEKLRVEVKLADYGRLGCLLDSLHIEHAKGGQLSVDPVQILERITYLGERLEIIESEGEEGLSILRSTPPRVDGEVISFYEMVLDRSTRLSLVRY
;
A
#
# COMPACT_ATOMS: atom_id res chain seq x y z
N MET A 1 -14.84 -10.04 11.35
CA MET A 1 -15.33 -9.90 9.96
C MET A 1 -14.10 -9.73 9.08
N ASP A 2 -14.01 -10.47 7.97
CA ASP A 2 -12.84 -10.42 7.07
C ASP A 2 -12.55 -8.98 6.60
N LEU A 3 -11.30 -8.53 6.72
CA LEU A 3 -10.82 -7.22 6.28
C LEU A 3 -11.14 -6.98 4.81
N THR A 4 -10.95 -7.99 3.97
CA THR A 4 -11.20 -7.91 2.53
C THR A 4 -12.67 -7.60 2.26
N LYS A 5 -13.57 -8.24 3.02
CA LYS A 5 -15.01 -7.99 2.93
C LYS A 5 -15.36 -6.56 3.35
N GLN A 6 -14.80 -6.06 4.45
CA GLN A 6 -14.99 -4.68 4.91
C GLN A 6 -14.57 -3.65 3.88
N ILE A 7 -13.41 -3.87 3.25
CA ILE A 7 -12.86 -3.00 2.22
C ILE A 7 -13.78 -3.02 0.99
N ASN A 8 -14.12 -4.20 0.48
CA ASN A 8 -14.97 -4.34 -0.70
C ASN A 8 -16.38 -3.75 -0.50
N GLU A 9 -16.97 -3.90 0.68
CA GLU A 9 -18.28 -3.31 0.98
C GLU A 9 -18.25 -1.77 0.98
N GLN A 10 -17.14 -1.16 1.41
CA GLN A 10 -16.96 0.29 1.34
C GLN A 10 -16.73 0.75 -0.10
N LEU A 11 -15.89 0.05 -0.86
CA LEU A 11 -15.64 0.32 -2.27
C LEU A 11 -16.93 0.27 -3.10
N GLN A 12 -17.79 -0.74 -2.88
CA GLN A 12 -19.05 -0.90 -3.61
C GLN A 12 -20.09 0.19 -3.31
N LYS A 13 -19.97 0.87 -2.16
CA LYS A 13 -20.90 1.94 -1.76
C LYS A 13 -20.41 3.33 -2.18
N ALA A 14 -19.13 3.46 -2.52
CA ALA A 14 -18.54 4.72 -2.90
C ALA A 14 -19.01 5.17 -4.29
N PRO A 15 -19.20 6.47 -4.52
CA PRO A 15 -19.38 6.99 -5.87
C PRO A 15 -18.16 6.66 -6.72
N ALA A 16 -18.38 6.18 -7.95
CA ALA A 16 -17.29 6.01 -8.91
C ALA A 16 -16.67 7.38 -9.26
N ASP A 17 -15.39 7.37 -9.63
CA ASP A 17 -14.65 8.53 -10.14
C ASP A 17 -14.43 9.65 -9.10
N GLN A 18 -14.35 9.29 -7.81
CA GLN A 18 -14.03 10.20 -6.72
C GLN A 18 -12.93 9.63 -5.83
N ALA A 19 -12.19 10.54 -5.19
CA ALA A 19 -11.24 10.16 -4.16
C ALA A 19 -11.98 9.50 -2.99
N LEU A 20 -11.43 8.42 -2.47
CA LEU A 20 -12.05 7.59 -1.45
C LEU A 20 -11.04 7.17 -0.40
N GLU A 21 -11.44 7.28 0.86
CA GLU A 21 -10.73 6.71 1.99
C GLU A 21 -11.50 5.49 2.53
N VAL A 22 -10.85 4.34 2.56
CA VAL A 22 -11.39 3.09 3.09
C VAL A 22 -10.62 2.72 4.34
N LYS A 23 -11.33 2.47 5.45
CA LYS A 23 -10.72 2.00 6.69
C LYS A 23 -11.34 0.67 7.08
N ALA A 24 -10.50 -0.32 7.34
CA ALA A 24 -10.92 -1.63 7.82
C ALA A 24 -10.04 -2.05 8.99
N SER A 25 -10.62 -2.74 9.95
CA SER A 25 -9.87 -3.30 11.07
C SER A 25 -10.44 -4.64 11.50
N ASP A 26 -9.57 -5.52 11.95
CA ASP A 26 -9.93 -6.70 12.71
C ASP A 26 -9.19 -6.70 14.07
N GLU A 27 -9.14 -7.85 14.74
CA GLU A 27 -8.47 -7.96 16.04
C GLU A 27 -6.95 -7.75 15.98
N LYS A 28 -6.35 -7.93 14.80
CA LYS A 28 -4.90 -7.95 14.59
C LYS A 28 -4.42 -6.76 13.78
N LEU A 29 -5.11 -6.38 12.71
CA LEU A 29 -4.65 -5.40 11.74
C LEU A 29 -5.62 -4.24 11.61
N ARG A 30 -5.06 -3.07 11.33
CA ARG A 30 -5.76 -1.91 10.81
C ARG A 30 -5.22 -1.61 9.41
N VAL A 31 -6.12 -1.35 8.49
CA VAL A 31 -5.84 -1.01 7.10
C VAL A 31 -6.52 0.31 6.76
N GLU A 32 -5.77 1.24 6.22
CA GLU A 32 -6.26 2.49 5.63
C GLU A 32 -5.81 2.55 4.17
N VAL A 33 -6.75 2.75 3.25
CA VAL A 33 -6.49 2.88 1.82
C VAL A 33 -7.05 4.21 1.35
N LYS A 34 -6.22 5.01 0.68
CA LYS A 34 -6.63 6.22 -0.03
C LYS A 34 -6.48 5.97 -1.52
N LEU A 35 -7.59 6.13 -2.22
CA LEU A 35 -7.66 6.07 -3.67
C LEU A 35 -7.90 7.48 -4.18
N ALA A 36 -7.11 7.92 -5.16
CA ALA A 36 -7.35 9.17 -5.87
C ALA A 36 -8.53 9.04 -6.85
N ASP A 37 -8.74 7.84 -7.39
CA ASP A 37 -9.88 7.48 -8.24
C ASP A 37 -10.21 5.99 -8.07
N TYR A 38 -11.50 5.67 -8.06
CA TYR A 38 -12.02 4.31 -8.09
C TYR A 38 -13.14 4.24 -9.13
N GLY A 39 -12.83 3.75 -10.32
CA GLY A 39 -13.82 3.65 -11.41
C GLY A 39 -13.19 3.75 -12.79
N ARG A 40 -13.46 4.86 -13.48
CA ARG A 40 -13.22 5.11 -14.91
C ARG A 40 -11.77 4.91 -15.37
N LEU A 41 -10.79 5.04 -14.49
CA LEU A 41 -9.36 4.88 -14.81
C LEU A 41 -8.70 3.66 -14.14
N GLY A 42 -9.48 2.78 -13.50
CA GLY A 42 -8.96 1.75 -12.60
C GLY A 42 -8.72 2.29 -11.18
N CYS A 43 -8.35 1.42 -10.24
CA CYS A 43 -8.06 1.82 -8.87
C CYS A 43 -6.73 2.61 -8.82
N LEU A 44 -6.81 3.94 -8.79
CA LEU A 44 -5.62 4.78 -8.66
C LEU A 44 -5.27 4.94 -7.18
N LEU A 45 -4.27 4.18 -6.73
CA LEU A 45 -3.80 4.20 -5.35
C LEU A 45 -3.03 5.49 -5.06
N ASP A 46 -3.44 6.20 -4.02
CA ASP A 46 -2.70 7.32 -3.44
C ASP A 46 -1.84 6.82 -2.27
N SER A 47 -2.46 6.17 -1.29
CA SER A 47 -1.74 5.50 -0.20
C SER A 47 -2.41 4.24 0.33
N LEU A 48 -1.60 3.36 0.89
CA LEU A 48 -2.01 2.18 1.65
C LEU A 48 -1.18 2.15 2.94
N HIS A 49 -1.85 2.08 4.08
CA HIS A 49 -1.23 1.90 5.39
C HIS A 49 -1.80 0.65 6.06
N ILE A 50 -0.90 -0.21 6.54
CA ILE A 50 -1.22 -1.41 7.30
C ILE A 50 -0.40 -1.38 8.58
N GLU A 51 -1.07 -1.56 9.72
CA GLU A 51 -0.43 -1.61 11.03
C GLU A 51 -1.11 -2.64 11.94
N HIS A 52 -0.44 -3.04 13.01
CA HIS A 52 -1.07 -3.85 14.07
C HIS A 52 -2.06 -3.02 14.89
N ALA A 53 -3.28 -3.55 15.07
CA ALA A 53 -4.34 -2.90 15.83
C ALA A 53 -4.05 -2.82 17.35
N LYS A 54 -3.20 -3.71 17.88
CA LYS A 54 -2.89 -3.83 19.32
C LYS A 54 -1.39 -3.90 19.64
N GLY A 55 -0.55 -3.46 18.70
CA GLY A 55 0.90 -3.67 18.77
C GLY A 55 1.29 -5.11 18.42
N GLY A 56 2.43 -5.28 17.76
CA GLY A 56 2.91 -6.57 17.25
C GLY A 56 3.79 -6.39 16.01
N GLN A 57 4.52 -7.44 15.61
CA GLN A 57 5.40 -7.41 14.45
C GLN A 57 4.66 -7.80 13.17
N LEU A 58 4.81 -7.00 12.12
CA LEU A 58 4.44 -7.40 10.78
C LEU A 58 5.58 -8.27 10.24
N SER A 59 5.52 -9.57 10.49
CA SER A 59 6.47 -10.55 9.96
C SER A 59 6.28 -10.71 8.45
N VAL A 60 6.66 -9.68 7.71
CA VAL A 60 6.58 -9.59 6.26
C VAL A 60 7.99 -9.50 5.72
N ASP A 61 8.33 -10.44 4.85
CA ASP A 61 9.60 -10.42 4.13
C ASP A 61 9.48 -9.46 2.93
N PRO A 62 10.32 -8.42 2.82
CA PRO A 62 10.27 -7.49 1.68
C PRO A 62 10.46 -8.19 0.32
N VAL A 63 11.17 -9.32 0.26
CA VAL A 63 11.31 -10.09 -0.98
C VAL A 63 9.98 -10.72 -1.38
N GLN A 64 9.22 -11.25 -0.42
CA GLN A 64 7.88 -11.80 -0.69
C GLN A 64 6.88 -10.73 -1.12
N ILE A 65 7.06 -9.47 -0.68
CA ILE A 65 6.23 -8.35 -1.14
C ILE A 65 6.43 -8.15 -2.65
N LEU A 66 7.68 -8.17 -3.13
CA LEU A 66 7.99 -7.98 -4.55
C LEU A 66 7.31 -9.03 -5.44
N GLU A 67 7.20 -10.26 -4.96
CA GLU A 67 6.55 -11.35 -5.69
C GLU A 67 5.01 -11.27 -5.65
N ARG A 68 4.44 -10.68 -4.60
CA ARG A 68 2.99 -10.65 -4.36
C ARG A 68 2.29 -9.41 -4.91
N ILE A 69 2.99 -8.31 -5.10
CA ILE A 69 2.41 -7.09 -5.70
C ILE A 69 2.43 -7.22 -7.22
N THR A 70 1.27 -7.54 -7.79
CA THR A 70 1.15 -7.84 -9.24
C THR A 70 0.49 -6.73 -10.06
N TYR A 71 -0.19 -5.77 -9.43
CA TYR A 71 -1.05 -4.80 -10.13
C TYR A 71 -0.66 -3.33 -9.93
N LEU A 72 0.53 -3.04 -9.40
CA LEU A 72 1.00 -1.66 -9.22
C LEU A 72 1.34 -0.97 -10.56
N GLY A 73 1.49 -1.74 -11.64
CA GLY A 73 1.89 -1.24 -12.97
C GLY A 73 3.36 -0.85 -13.07
N GLU A 74 4.03 -0.61 -11.95
CA GLU A 74 5.47 -0.35 -11.84
C GLU A 74 6.11 -1.39 -10.91
N ARG A 75 7.29 -1.89 -11.29
CA ARG A 75 8.04 -2.86 -10.48
C ARG A 75 8.65 -2.16 -9.28
N LEU A 76 8.48 -2.73 -8.09
CA LEU A 76 9.21 -2.30 -6.90
C LEU A 76 10.60 -2.95 -6.84
N GLU A 77 11.57 -2.24 -6.30
CA GLU A 77 12.90 -2.75 -5.97
C GLU A 77 13.27 -2.29 -4.56
N ILE A 78 14.02 -3.12 -3.82
CA ILE A 78 14.55 -2.75 -2.50
C ILE A 78 15.70 -1.77 -2.72
N ILE A 79 15.55 -0.54 -2.21
CA ILE A 79 16.61 0.48 -2.27
C ILE A 79 17.42 0.55 -0.98
N GLU A 80 16.83 0.14 0.15
CA GLU A 80 17.47 0.12 1.46
C GLU A 80 16.86 -0.98 2.34
N SER A 81 17.70 -1.64 3.14
CA SER A 81 17.25 -2.61 4.16
C SER A 81 18.20 -2.65 5.34
N GLU A 82 17.69 -2.35 6.52
CA GLU A 82 18.43 -2.37 7.78
C GLU A 82 18.22 -3.68 8.52
N GLY A 83 19.13 -4.65 8.34
CA GLY A 83 19.15 -5.88 9.14
C GLY A 83 17.82 -6.65 9.19
N GLU A 84 17.62 -7.44 10.24
CA GLU A 84 16.41 -8.28 10.38
C GLU A 84 15.21 -7.55 11.00
N GLU A 85 15.44 -6.59 11.91
CA GLU A 85 14.39 -5.86 12.65
C GLU A 85 14.22 -4.39 12.22
N GLY A 86 15.05 -3.91 11.28
CA GLY A 86 15.03 -2.51 10.85
C GLY A 86 14.09 -2.23 9.68
N LEU A 87 14.24 -1.02 9.14
CA LEU A 87 13.41 -0.53 8.05
C LEU A 87 13.87 -1.11 6.71
N SER A 88 12.91 -1.46 5.86
CA SER A 88 13.15 -1.73 4.45
C SER A 88 12.39 -0.72 3.61
N ILE A 89 13.09 -0.08 2.66
CA ILE A 89 12.49 0.86 1.72
C ILE A 89 12.52 0.23 0.33
N LEU A 90 11.36 0.16 -0.29
CA LEU A 90 11.21 -0.29 -1.66
C LEU A 90 10.67 0.87 -2.49
N ARG A 91 11.14 1.02 -3.73
CA ARG A 91 10.68 2.08 -4.63
C ARG A 91 10.36 1.53 -6.01
N SER A 92 9.40 2.14 -6.70
CA SER A 92 9.13 1.78 -8.08
C SER A 92 10.27 2.23 -9.00
N THR A 93 10.75 1.29 -9.83
CA THR A 93 11.88 1.49 -10.73
C THR A 93 11.57 0.88 -12.11
N PRO A 94 11.79 1.62 -13.22
CA PRO A 94 12.06 3.05 -13.25
C PRO A 94 10.85 3.87 -12.74
N PRO A 95 11.05 5.10 -12.24
CA PRO A 95 9.93 5.97 -11.89
C PRO A 95 9.12 6.28 -13.15
N ARG A 96 7.83 6.58 -12.96
CA ARG A 96 6.96 7.02 -14.04
C ARG A 96 7.26 8.47 -14.40
N VAL A 97 7.34 8.75 -15.69
CA VAL A 97 7.57 10.09 -16.23
C VAL A 97 6.42 10.47 -17.15
N ASP A 98 5.66 11.50 -16.77
CA ASP A 98 4.55 12.07 -17.53
C ASP A 98 4.85 13.56 -17.80
N GLY A 99 5.57 13.84 -18.90
CA GLY A 99 6.04 15.18 -19.23
C GLY A 99 7.14 15.66 -18.26
N GLU A 100 6.89 16.74 -17.54
CA GLU A 100 7.79 17.28 -16.52
C GLU A 100 7.57 16.66 -15.12
N VAL A 101 6.53 15.85 -14.97
CA VAL A 101 6.18 15.21 -13.70
C VAL A 101 6.85 13.85 -13.62
N ILE A 102 7.65 13.65 -12.57
CA ILE A 102 8.22 12.36 -12.20
C ILE A 102 7.46 11.88 -10.97
N SER A 103 6.95 10.65 -11.02
CA SER A 103 6.22 10.05 -9.92
C SER A 103 6.65 8.61 -9.68
N PHE A 104 6.60 8.17 -8.43
CA PHE A 104 7.00 6.82 -8.04
C PHE A 104 6.22 6.35 -6.82
N TYR A 105 6.07 5.04 -6.69
CA TYR A 105 5.61 4.44 -5.45
C TYR A 105 6.79 4.18 -4.53
N GLU A 106 6.61 4.51 -3.25
CA GLU A 106 7.56 4.12 -2.22
C GLU A 106 6.83 3.33 -1.14
N MET A 107 7.37 2.16 -0.84
CA MET A 107 6.98 1.37 0.30
C MET A 107 8.00 1.51 1.41
N VAL A 108 7.53 1.87 2.60
CA VAL A 108 8.29 1.79 3.83
C VAL A 108 7.73 0.63 4.64
N LEU A 109 8.56 -0.38 4.85
CA LEU A 109 8.27 -1.53 5.69
C LEU A 109 9.07 -1.40 6.98
N ASP A 110 8.37 -1.08 8.06
CA ASP A 110 8.83 -1.34 9.41
C ASP A 110 8.35 -2.74 9.80
N ARG A 111 9.28 -3.70 9.73
CA ARG A 111 9.02 -5.11 10.07
C ARG A 111 8.48 -5.28 11.49
N SER A 112 8.71 -4.29 12.36
CA SER A 112 8.25 -4.32 13.74
C SER A 112 6.85 -3.75 13.93
N THR A 113 6.33 -2.88 13.05
CA THR A 113 5.09 -2.16 13.36
C THR A 113 4.15 -1.86 12.19
N ARG A 114 4.67 -1.54 11.00
CA ARG A 114 3.86 -0.92 9.93
C ARG A 114 4.39 -1.19 8.53
N LEU A 115 3.48 -1.18 7.58
CA LEU A 115 3.75 -1.09 6.14
C LEU A 115 3.00 0.11 5.61
N SER A 116 3.69 0.99 4.89
CA SER A 116 3.07 2.07 4.12
C SER A 116 3.54 2.05 2.69
N LEU A 117 2.62 2.18 1.75
CA LEU A 117 2.89 2.38 0.32
C LEU A 117 2.25 3.71 -0.07
N VAL A 118 3.04 4.63 -0.64
CA VAL A 118 2.59 5.98 -0.99
C VAL A 118 3.04 6.32 -2.40
N ARG A 119 2.19 7.03 -3.14
CA ARG A 119 2.55 7.66 -4.41
C ARG A 119 3.16 9.05 -4.16
N TYR A 120 4.37 9.28 -4.66
CA TYR A 120 5.04 10.58 -4.71
C TYR A 120 5.10 11.11 -6.14
#